data_AF-D2I7R7-F1
#
_entry.id   AF-D2I7R7-F1
#
_cell.length_a   1.000
_cell.length_b   1.000
_cell.length_c   1.000
_cell.angle_alpha   90.00
_cell.angle_beta   90.00
_cell.angle_gamma   90.00
#
_symmetry.space_group_name_H-M   'P 1'
#
loop_
_entity.id
_entity.type
_entity.pdbx_description
1 polymer ?
#
loop_
_entity_poly.entity_id
_entity_poly.type
_entity_poly.pdbx_seq_one_letter_code
_entity_poly.pdbx_strand_id
1 'polypeptide(L)'
;RGERPHSLESNAVNESLAKSRQTRSVGVTLMPIDCELSSWSSWTTCDPCQKKRYRHAYWLRPSQFYGEPCNFSDKEVEDCVTSRPCRSQVRCEGFVCAQTGRCVNRRLLCNGDNDCGDQSDEANCKRIYKKCQHEMDQYWAIGRLASGINLFTNRFEGPVLDHRYYAGGCSPHYILNTRFRKPYNVDSYDPQTQGKYEFALTEYESYSDFEHNVTETRASVSSFGFGFKIPGIFELGFNTASGNGKQFISRTKRFSHTKSTFLHARSDLEIARYKLKPRSLMLHYEFLQRVKALPLEYSYGEYRDLFRDFGTHYITEAVLGGVYEYTLVMNKEAMERADYSLKDVRACAQNGFRIGIGIEVVYVKLGVSVDICRGILNEIGDRNKRNTMVDDLVVLVRGGASEHITTLAYKELPTADLMQEWGDAVQYNPDIIKIKVQ
;
A
#
# COMPACT_ATOMS: atom_id res chain seq x y z
N ARG A 1 64.05 12.73 17.04
CA ARG A 1 65.16 13.68 16.74
C ARG A 1 64.91 14.15 15.32
N GLY A 2 64.14 15.22 15.07
CA GLY A 2 64.38 16.60 15.52
C GLY A 2 65.61 17.11 14.77
N GLU A 3 65.63 18.19 13.99
CA GLU A 3 64.79 19.37 13.82
C GLU A 3 65.16 19.99 12.45
N ARG A 4 64.30 20.86 11.90
CA ARG A 4 64.69 21.87 10.89
C ARG A 4 65.48 22.99 11.57
N PRO A 5 66.25 23.78 10.81
CA PRO A 5 65.92 25.21 10.69
C PRO A 5 66.03 25.72 9.23
N HIS A 6 65.09 26.55 8.72
CA HIS A 6 65.10 28.04 8.70
C HIS A 6 66.40 28.64 8.13
N SER A 7 66.45 29.50 7.11
CA SER A 7 65.52 30.56 6.66
C SER A 7 66.05 31.28 5.40
N LEU A 8 65.13 31.93 4.63
CA LEU A 8 65.26 33.21 3.86
C LEU A 8 66.41 33.32 2.82
N GLU A 9 66.19 33.56 1.52
CA GLU A 9 65.70 34.81 0.94
C GLU A 9 65.20 34.67 -0.51
N SER A 10 64.48 35.73 -0.92
CA SER A 10 63.73 36.06 -2.13
C SER A 10 64.43 35.95 -3.50
N ASN A 11 63.68 35.61 -4.56
CA ASN A 11 63.23 36.58 -5.59
C ASN A 11 62.54 35.93 -6.81
N ALA A 12 61.46 36.58 -7.24
CA ALA A 12 60.93 36.67 -8.60
C ALA A 12 60.38 35.40 -9.31
N VAL A 13 59.04 35.32 -9.29
CA VAL A 13 58.13 35.17 -10.44
C VAL A 13 58.63 34.37 -11.65
N ASN A 14 58.06 33.20 -11.86
CA ASN A 14 57.56 32.84 -13.19
C ASN A 14 56.32 31.94 -13.07
N GLU A 15 55.22 32.48 -13.57
CA GLU A 15 53.95 31.81 -13.79
C GLU A 15 54.19 30.51 -14.58
N SER A 16 53.87 29.38 -13.96
CA SER A 16 53.33 28.26 -14.72
C SER A 16 51.96 27.94 -14.12
N LEU A 17 50.94 28.55 -14.71
CA LEU A 17 49.55 28.14 -14.64
C LEU A 17 49.41 26.74 -15.27
N ALA A 18 50.03 25.73 -14.67
CA ALA A 18 49.63 24.35 -14.87
C ALA A 18 48.29 24.21 -14.14
N LYS A 19 47.21 24.59 -14.82
CA LYS A 19 45.85 24.18 -14.49
C LYS A 19 45.90 22.66 -14.32
N SER A 20 45.98 22.20 -13.08
CA SER A 20 45.70 20.82 -12.72
C SER A 20 44.39 20.49 -13.41
N ARG A 21 44.45 19.60 -14.41
CA ARG A 21 43.27 19.08 -15.06
C ARG A 21 42.50 18.38 -13.96
N GLN A 22 41.47 19.03 -13.42
CA GLN A 22 40.43 18.34 -12.68
C GLN A 22 39.86 17.31 -13.64
N THR A 23 40.15 16.04 -13.38
CA THR A 23 39.44 14.91 -13.94
C THR A 23 37.98 15.09 -13.54
N ARG A 24 37.18 15.66 -14.46
CA ARG A 24 35.73 15.53 -14.34
C ARG A 24 35.45 14.04 -14.34
N SER A 25 34.84 13.52 -13.28
CA SER A 25 34.19 12.22 -13.34
C SER A 25 33.17 12.32 -14.48
N VAL A 26 33.47 11.69 -15.62
CA VAL A 26 32.44 11.38 -16.60
C VAL A 26 31.37 10.65 -15.81
N GLY A 27 30.14 11.18 -15.79
CA GLY A 27 29.04 10.59 -15.03
C GLY A 27 29.04 9.09 -15.32
N VAL A 28 29.23 8.28 -14.27
CA VAL A 28 29.32 6.83 -14.42
C VAL A 28 27.97 6.38 -14.95
N THR A 29 27.88 6.18 -16.26
CA THR A 29 26.72 5.55 -16.88
C THR A 29 26.70 4.14 -16.35
N LEU A 30 25.74 3.85 -15.48
CA LEU A 30 25.57 2.53 -14.88
C LEU A 30 25.42 1.52 -16.02
N MET A 31 26.24 0.47 -16.00
CA MET A 31 26.22 -0.55 -17.03
C MET A 31 24.88 -1.30 -16.98
N PRO A 32 24.25 -1.57 -18.14
CA PRO A 32 23.06 -2.41 -18.19
C PRO A 32 23.34 -3.77 -17.55
N ILE A 33 22.41 -4.23 -16.73
CA ILE A 33 22.46 -5.56 -16.13
C ILE A 33 21.31 -6.35 -16.73
N ASP A 34 21.64 -7.38 -17.50
CA ASP A 34 20.65 -8.25 -18.13
C ASP A 34 20.11 -9.29 -17.14
N CYS A 35 18.87 -9.68 -17.37
CA CYS A 35 18.18 -10.71 -16.59
C CYS A 35 18.78 -12.10 -16.85
N GLU A 36 18.97 -12.89 -15.79
CA GLU A 36 19.45 -14.27 -15.86
C GLU A 36 18.54 -15.20 -15.05
N LEU A 37 18.07 -16.27 -15.71
CA LEU A 37 17.36 -17.39 -15.05
C LEU A 37 18.31 -18.57 -14.85
N SER A 38 17.96 -19.44 -13.90
CA SER A 38 18.62 -20.73 -13.70
C SER A 38 18.46 -21.64 -14.91
N SER A 39 19.23 -22.73 -14.93
CA SER A 39 18.88 -23.89 -15.74
C SER A 39 17.52 -24.47 -15.30
N TRP A 40 16.87 -25.19 -16.22
CA TRP A 40 15.61 -25.86 -15.94
C TRP A 40 15.74 -26.92 -14.85
N SER A 41 14.74 -26.99 -13.97
CA SER A 41 14.59 -28.11 -13.05
C SER A 41 14.42 -29.43 -13.81
N SER A 42 14.66 -30.55 -13.11
CA SER A 42 14.19 -31.85 -13.60
C SER A 42 12.67 -31.82 -13.79
N TRP A 43 12.18 -32.60 -14.75
CA TRP A 43 10.75 -32.81 -14.95
C TRP A 43 10.14 -33.51 -13.75
N THR A 44 8.98 -33.05 -13.30
CA THR A 44 8.18 -33.79 -12.32
C THR A 44 7.69 -35.11 -12.91
N THR A 45 7.28 -36.02 -12.03
CA THR A 45 6.45 -37.16 -12.42
C THR A 45 5.13 -36.67 -13.03
N CYS A 46 4.51 -37.53 -13.86
CA CYS A 46 3.24 -37.22 -14.49
C CYS A 46 2.12 -37.16 -13.45
N ASP A 47 1.45 -36.02 -13.33
CA ASP A 47 0.33 -35.86 -12.41
C ASP A 47 -0.88 -36.72 -12.84
N PRO A 48 -1.42 -37.59 -11.97
CA PRO A 48 -2.52 -38.49 -12.32
C PRO A 48 -3.84 -37.77 -12.63
N CYS A 49 -4.05 -36.59 -12.07
CA CYS A 49 -5.27 -35.81 -12.18
C CYS A 49 -5.22 -34.84 -13.36
N GLN A 50 -4.13 -34.11 -13.52
CA GLN A 50 -3.94 -33.13 -14.59
C GLN A 50 -3.41 -33.76 -15.89
N LYS A 51 -2.83 -34.97 -15.83
CA LYS A 51 -2.17 -35.65 -16.96
C LYS A 51 -1.06 -34.80 -17.59
N LYS A 52 -0.35 -34.05 -16.75
CA LYS A 52 0.70 -33.10 -17.12
C LYS A 52 1.92 -33.27 -16.23
N ARG A 53 3.09 -32.95 -16.78
CA ARG A 53 4.35 -32.83 -16.05
C ARG A 53 4.88 -31.40 -16.15
N TYR A 54 5.65 -30.99 -15.16
CA TYR A 54 6.04 -29.60 -14.96
C TYR A 54 7.56 -29.49 -14.79
N ARG A 55 8.12 -28.36 -15.23
CA ARG A 55 9.47 -27.91 -14.84
C ARG A 55 9.49 -26.40 -14.72
N HIS A 56 10.47 -25.87 -14.00
CA HIS A 56 10.58 -24.44 -13.76
C HIS A 56 12.03 -23.96 -13.77
N ALA A 57 12.20 -22.65 -13.92
CA ALA A 57 13.43 -21.94 -13.66
C ALA A 57 13.17 -20.85 -12.62
N TYR A 58 14.20 -20.46 -11.86
CA TYR A 58 14.12 -19.38 -10.88
C TYR A 58 15.08 -18.25 -11.26
N TRP A 59 14.83 -17.06 -10.71
CA TRP A 59 15.63 -15.88 -10.99
C TRP A 59 16.99 -15.97 -10.29
N LEU A 60 18.06 -15.75 -11.05
CA LEU A 60 19.42 -15.59 -10.52
C LEU A 60 19.77 -14.11 -10.40
N ARG A 61 19.47 -13.33 -11.46
CA ARG A 61 19.77 -11.90 -11.50
C ARG A 61 18.67 -11.11 -12.20
N PRO A 62 18.18 -10.01 -11.61
CA PRO A 62 17.18 -9.18 -12.25
C PRO A 62 17.76 -8.17 -13.23
N SER A 63 16.98 -7.81 -14.25
CA SER A 63 17.33 -6.74 -15.19
C SER A 63 17.36 -5.38 -14.49
N GLN A 64 18.43 -4.61 -14.65
CA GLN A 64 18.57 -3.25 -14.13
C GLN A 64 19.22 -2.32 -15.17
N PHE A 65 19.04 -1.01 -15.00
CA PHE A 65 19.68 0.02 -15.83
C PHE A 65 19.48 -0.17 -17.34
N TYR A 66 18.25 -0.49 -17.74
CA TYR A 66 17.87 -0.77 -19.14
C TYR A 66 18.52 -2.01 -19.76
N GLY A 67 18.99 -2.95 -18.95
CA GLY A 67 19.35 -4.29 -19.44
C GLY A 67 18.14 -5.09 -19.94
N GLU A 68 18.40 -6.16 -20.68
CA GLU A 68 17.38 -6.98 -21.32
C GLU A 68 16.52 -7.72 -20.27
N PRO A 69 15.18 -7.61 -20.32
CA PRO A 69 14.28 -8.33 -19.43
C PRO A 69 14.08 -9.79 -19.86
N CYS A 70 13.85 -10.69 -18.89
CA CYS A 70 13.44 -12.07 -19.18
C CYS A 70 11.99 -12.10 -19.69
N ASN A 71 11.79 -11.97 -21.00
CA ASN A 71 10.46 -12.00 -21.65
C ASN A 71 9.93 -13.41 -21.98
N PHE A 72 10.52 -14.45 -21.40
CA PHE A 72 10.14 -15.85 -21.60
C PHE A 72 9.52 -16.45 -20.35
N SER A 73 8.74 -17.52 -20.52
CA SER A 73 8.10 -18.22 -19.41
C SER A 73 9.15 -18.82 -18.47
N ASP A 74 8.97 -18.63 -17.17
CA ASP A 74 9.82 -19.22 -16.12
C ASP A 74 9.32 -20.62 -15.67
N LYS A 75 8.38 -21.19 -16.43
CA LYS A 75 7.85 -22.56 -16.28
C LYS A 75 7.49 -23.18 -17.63
N GLU A 76 7.45 -24.50 -17.65
CA GLU A 76 6.93 -25.27 -18.79
C GLU A 76 6.02 -26.41 -18.33
N VAL A 77 5.05 -26.72 -19.18
CA VAL A 77 4.02 -27.72 -18.95
C VAL A 77 3.93 -28.60 -20.19
N GLU A 78 3.99 -29.91 -19.97
CA GLU A 78 3.86 -30.90 -21.04
C GLU A 78 2.81 -31.94 -20.70
N ASP A 79 2.06 -32.37 -21.70
CA ASP A 79 1.12 -33.47 -21.57
C ASP A 79 1.86 -34.80 -21.37
N CYS A 80 1.30 -35.67 -20.55
CA CYS A 80 1.88 -36.97 -20.24
C CYS A 80 0.81 -38.04 -20.03
N VAL A 81 1.20 -39.30 -20.18
CA VAL A 81 0.31 -40.45 -20.01
C VAL A 81 0.62 -41.15 -18.70
N THR A 82 -0.40 -41.42 -17.90
CA THR A 82 -0.29 -42.11 -16.62
C THR A 82 -1.52 -42.97 -16.38
N SER A 83 -1.31 -44.16 -15.83
CA SER A 83 -2.36 -45.12 -15.45
C SER A 83 -2.72 -45.03 -13.95
N ARG A 84 -2.11 -44.10 -13.22
CA ARG A 84 -2.36 -43.92 -11.79
C ARG A 84 -3.77 -43.36 -11.56
N PRO A 85 -4.53 -43.90 -10.59
CA PRO A 85 -5.88 -43.43 -10.31
C PRO A 85 -5.85 -42.04 -9.65
N CYS A 86 -6.70 -41.13 -10.15
CA CYS A 86 -6.93 -39.83 -9.53
C CYS A 86 -8.25 -39.85 -8.73
N ARG A 87 -8.20 -39.46 -7.45
CA ARG A 87 -9.41 -39.24 -6.63
C ARG A 87 -9.78 -37.75 -6.63
N SER A 88 -10.22 -37.21 -7.76
CA SER A 88 -10.54 -35.77 -7.89
C SER A 88 -11.96 -35.35 -7.53
N GLN A 89 -12.85 -36.28 -7.16
CA GLN A 89 -14.26 -35.92 -6.95
C GLN A 89 -14.55 -35.54 -5.50
N VAL A 90 -14.52 -34.23 -5.25
CA VAL A 90 -15.35 -33.63 -4.20
C VAL A 90 -16.80 -33.87 -4.60
N ARG A 91 -17.52 -34.69 -3.83
CA ARG A 91 -18.94 -34.95 -4.07
C ARG A 91 -19.74 -33.68 -3.79
N CYS A 92 -20.61 -33.30 -4.72
CA CYS A 92 -21.55 -32.20 -4.55
C CYS A 92 -22.96 -32.75 -4.30
N GLU A 93 -23.54 -32.45 -3.15
CA GLU A 93 -24.94 -32.79 -2.84
C GLU A 93 -25.93 -31.78 -3.46
N GLY A 94 -25.43 -30.59 -3.81
CA GLY A 94 -26.20 -29.47 -4.33
C GLY A 94 -26.31 -29.42 -5.85
N PHE A 95 -26.44 -28.20 -6.37
CA PHE A 95 -26.34 -27.89 -7.79
C PHE A 95 -24.89 -27.50 -8.13
N VAL A 96 -24.37 -28.01 -9.25
CA VAL A 96 -23.03 -27.70 -9.75
C VAL A 96 -23.17 -26.61 -10.79
N CYS A 97 -22.51 -25.47 -10.54
CA CYS A 97 -22.49 -24.34 -11.46
C CYS A 97 -21.78 -24.69 -12.77
N ALA A 98 -22.28 -24.18 -13.89
CA ALA A 98 -21.90 -24.65 -15.23
C ALA A 98 -20.45 -24.35 -15.61
N GLN A 99 -19.97 -23.13 -15.35
CA GLN A 99 -18.61 -22.68 -15.69
C GLN A 99 -17.70 -22.71 -14.46
N THR A 100 -18.17 -22.24 -13.31
CA THR A 100 -17.33 -22.13 -12.10
C THR A 100 -17.07 -23.47 -11.43
N GLY A 101 -17.93 -24.48 -11.66
CA GLY A 101 -17.84 -25.77 -10.98
C GLY A 101 -18.00 -25.67 -9.45
N ARG A 102 -18.63 -24.60 -8.96
CA ARG A 102 -18.99 -24.39 -7.56
C ARG A 102 -20.21 -25.26 -7.21
N CYS A 103 -20.24 -25.78 -6.00
CA CYS A 103 -21.37 -26.56 -5.48
C CYS A 103 -22.24 -25.66 -4.60
N VAL A 104 -23.41 -25.27 -5.08
CA VAL A 104 -24.35 -24.40 -4.37
C VAL A 104 -25.55 -25.20 -3.85
N ASN A 105 -26.14 -24.75 -2.73
CA ASN A 105 -27.32 -25.40 -2.18
C ASN A 105 -28.52 -25.18 -3.10
N ARG A 106 -29.36 -26.21 -3.34
CA ARG A 106 -30.55 -26.11 -4.20
C ARG A 106 -31.56 -25.05 -3.74
N ARG A 107 -31.54 -24.66 -2.46
CA ARG A 107 -32.37 -23.56 -1.93
C ARG A 107 -31.98 -22.17 -2.46
N LEU A 108 -30.81 -22.07 -3.10
CA LEU A 108 -30.29 -20.84 -3.69
C LEU A 108 -30.64 -20.72 -5.18
N LEU A 109 -31.27 -21.73 -5.79
CA LEU A 109 -31.69 -21.65 -7.18
C LEU A 109 -32.89 -20.72 -7.33
N CYS A 110 -32.89 -19.89 -8.37
CA CYS A 110 -33.97 -18.99 -8.71
C CYS A 110 -34.36 -18.02 -7.58
N ASN A 111 -33.37 -17.55 -6.82
CA ASN A 111 -33.57 -16.63 -5.69
C ASN A 111 -33.27 -15.16 -6.07
N GLY A 112 -32.84 -14.90 -7.30
CA GLY A 112 -32.48 -13.59 -7.83
C GLY A 112 -31.07 -13.12 -7.48
N ASP A 113 -30.27 -13.95 -6.81
CA ASP A 113 -28.87 -13.70 -6.50
C ASP A 113 -27.97 -14.55 -7.42
N ASN A 114 -26.78 -14.06 -7.74
CA ASN A 114 -25.79 -14.84 -8.49
C ASN A 114 -24.86 -15.57 -7.51
N ASP A 115 -25.31 -16.69 -6.96
CA ASP A 115 -24.55 -17.51 -6.01
C ASP A 115 -23.48 -18.38 -6.73
N CYS A 116 -23.69 -18.67 -8.02
CA CYS A 116 -22.72 -19.42 -8.82
C CYS A 116 -21.53 -18.60 -9.35
N GLY A 117 -21.66 -17.28 -9.46
CA GLY A 117 -20.70 -16.37 -10.09
C GLY A 117 -20.92 -16.23 -11.62
N ASP A 118 -21.38 -17.29 -12.28
CA ASP A 118 -21.68 -17.34 -13.72
C ASP A 118 -23.18 -17.24 -14.06
N GLN A 119 -24.04 -16.95 -13.07
CA GLN A 119 -25.50 -16.87 -13.17
C GLN A 119 -26.20 -18.19 -13.57
N SER A 120 -25.51 -19.33 -13.50
CA SER A 120 -26.10 -20.62 -13.90
C SER A 120 -27.18 -21.14 -12.95
N ASP A 121 -27.19 -20.67 -11.71
CA ASP A 121 -28.21 -20.91 -10.68
C ASP A 121 -29.54 -20.17 -10.94
N GLU A 122 -29.48 -19.07 -11.70
CA GLU A 122 -30.63 -18.27 -12.10
C GLU A 122 -31.11 -18.58 -13.53
N ALA A 123 -30.51 -19.57 -14.18
CA ALA A 123 -30.92 -20.03 -15.50
C ALA A 123 -32.19 -20.92 -15.41
N ASN A 124 -33.06 -20.82 -16.43
CA ASN A 124 -34.26 -21.64 -16.58
C ASN A 124 -35.28 -21.55 -15.41
N CYS A 125 -35.36 -20.39 -14.75
CA CYS A 125 -36.29 -20.15 -13.66
C CYS A 125 -37.69 -19.79 -14.16
N LYS A 126 -38.72 -20.54 -13.75
CA LYS A 126 -40.13 -20.21 -14.03
C LYS A 126 -40.62 -19.00 -13.24
N ARG A 127 -40.12 -18.84 -12.01
CA ARG A 127 -40.41 -17.72 -11.09
C ARG A 127 -39.16 -17.47 -10.26
N ILE A 128 -38.88 -16.20 -10.00
CA ILE A 128 -37.76 -15.77 -9.16
C ILE A 128 -38.31 -15.42 -7.77
N TYR A 129 -37.83 -16.11 -6.74
CA TYR A 129 -38.22 -15.85 -5.35
C TYR A 129 -37.19 -14.94 -4.68
N LYS A 130 -37.27 -13.64 -5.00
CA LYS A 130 -36.34 -12.63 -4.48
C LYS A 130 -36.29 -12.67 -2.96
N LYS A 131 -35.11 -12.90 -2.40
CA LYS A 131 -34.90 -12.84 -0.95
C LYS A 131 -34.96 -11.40 -0.44
N CYS A 132 -34.41 -10.47 -1.21
CA CYS A 132 -34.43 -9.05 -0.92
C CYS A 132 -35.56 -8.35 -1.68
N GLN A 133 -36.47 -7.72 -0.94
CA GLN A 133 -37.55 -6.91 -1.54
C GLN A 133 -37.07 -5.53 -1.97
N HIS A 134 -35.98 -5.04 -1.36
CA HIS A 134 -35.40 -3.74 -1.65
C HIS A 134 -33.97 -3.90 -2.15
N GLU A 135 -33.55 -2.96 -3.01
CA GLU A 135 -32.15 -2.82 -3.40
C GLU A 135 -31.32 -2.42 -2.18
N MET A 136 -30.13 -3.01 -2.09
CA MET A 136 -29.18 -2.79 -1.01
C MET A 136 -27.77 -2.73 -1.59
N ASP A 137 -26.98 -1.84 -1.03
CA ASP A 137 -25.62 -1.60 -1.46
C ASP A 137 -24.65 -2.61 -0.83
N GLN A 138 -23.50 -2.77 -1.49
CA GLN A 138 -22.35 -3.47 -0.93
C GLN A 138 -21.57 -2.53 -0.02
N TYR A 139 -20.93 -3.05 1.04
CA TYR A 139 -20.10 -2.22 1.89
C TYR A 139 -18.99 -1.52 1.09
N TRP A 140 -18.65 -0.30 1.50
CA TRP A 140 -17.53 0.43 0.92
C TRP A 140 -16.22 -0.36 1.08
N ALA A 141 -15.41 -0.36 0.02
CA ALA A 141 -14.14 -1.10 -0.09
C ALA A 141 -14.22 -2.63 0.08
N ILE A 142 -15.42 -3.24 0.07
CA ILE A 142 -15.57 -4.68 0.33
C ILE A 142 -14.83 -5.59 -0.66
N GLY A 143 -14.68 -5.13 -1.91
CA GLY A 143 -13.95 -5.86 -2.94
C GLY A 143 -12.46 -6.01 -2.60
N ARG A 144 -11.81 -4.94 -2.10
CA ARG A 144 -10.40 -5.00 -1.69
C ARG A 144 -10.19 -5.89 -0.46
N LEU A 145 -11.16 -5.93 0.44
CA LEU A 145 -11.15 -6.84 1.59
C LEU A 145 -11.30 -8.32 1.19
N ALA A 146 -11.79 -8.59 -0.02
CA ALA A 146 -11.93 -9.94 -0.59
C ALA A 146 -10.70 -10.39 -1.39
N SER A 147 -9.82 -9.45 -1.73
CA SER A 147 -8.56 -9.69 -2.44
C SER A 147 -7.52 -10.35 -1.55
N GLY A 148 -6.68 -11.18 -2.15
CA GLY A 148 -5.47 -11.63 -1.51
C GLY A 148 -4.42 -10.52 -1.47
N ILE A 149 -3.46 -10.66 -0.56
CA ILE A 149 -2.40 -9.69 -0.35
C ILE A 149 -1.04 -10.36 -0.43
N ASN A 150 -0.13 -9.74 -1.19
CA ASN A 150 1.27 -10.12 -1.23
C ASN A 150 2.04 -9.28 -0.21
N LEU A 151 2.36 -9.87 0.94
CA LEU A 151 3.05 -9.17 2.02
C LEU A 151 4.53 -8.89 1.74
N PHE A 152 5.13 -9.52 0.73
CA PHE A 152 6.50 -9.20 0.32
C PHE A 152 6.57 -7.91 -0.50
N THR A 153 5.47 -7.52 -1.14
CA THR A 153 5.38 -6.33 -2.00
C THR A 153 4.38 -5.29 -1.50
N ASN A 154 3.62 -5.61 -0.45
CA ASN A 154 2.48 -4.83 0.07
C ASN A 154 1.46 -4.50 -1.04
N ARG A 155 1.17 -5.45 -1.94
CA ARG A 155 0.21 -5.29 -3.04
C ARG A 155 -1.02 -6.16 -2.85
N PHE A 156 -2.16 -5.61 -3.26
CA PHE A 156 -3.38 -6.38 -3.45
C PHE A 156 -3.32 -7.11 -4.77
N GLU A 157 -3.62 -8.39 -4.73
CA GLU A 157 -3.66 -9.27 -5.89
C GLU A 157 -5.12 -9.68 -6.17
N GLY A 158 -5.32 -10.78 -6.90
CA GLY A 158 -6.62 -11.29 -7.30
C GLY A 158 -7.55 -11.65 -6.11
N PRO A 159 -8.87 -11.74 -6.38
CA PRO A 159 -9.87 -12.09 -5.38
C PRO A 159 -9.71 -13.54 -4.90
N VAL A 160 -9.59 -13.73 -3.58
CA VAL A 160 -9.49 -15.05 -2.94
C VAL A 160 -10.77 -15.44 -2.21
N LEU A 161 -11.53 -14.45 -1.74
CA LEU A 161 -12.82 -14.62 -1.08
C LEU A 161 -13.96 -14.09 -1.94
N ASP A 162 -15.13 -14.71 -1.85
CA ASP A 162 -16.34 -14.24 -2.52
C ASP A 162 -17.19 -13.39 -1.57
N HIS A 163 -16.97 -12.07 -1.59
CA HIS A 163 -17.80 -11.11 -0.84
C HIS A 163 -19.08 -10.68 -1.59
N ARG A 164 -19.38 -11.31 -2.73
CA ARG A 164 -20.67 -11.15 -3.42
C ARG A 164 -21.65 -12.29 -3.12
N TYR A 165 -21.16 -13.35 -2.47
CA TYR A 165 -21.99 -14.45 -2.01
C TYR A 165 -22.73 -14.10 -0.70
N TYR A 166 -24.05 -14.33 -0.67
CA TYR A 166 -24.92 -13.99 0.47
C TYR A 166 -25.54 -15.20 1.18
N ALA A 167 -25.38 -16.42 0.65
CA ALA A 167 -25.98 -17.64 1.18
C ALA A 167 -27.50 -17.54 1.40
N GLY A 168 -28.22 -16.81 0.53
CA GLY A 168 -29.66 -16.55 0.68
C GLY A 168 -30.02 -15.68 1.90
N GLY A 169 -29.06 -15.01 2.52
CA GLY A 169 -29.25 -14.03 3.57
C GLY A 169 -29.60 -12.64 3.01
N CYS A 170 -30.50 -11.93 3.68
CA CYS A 170 -30.92 -10.58 3.28
C CYS A 170 -31.35 -9.74 4.49
N SER A 171 -30.47 -9.61 5.48
CA SER A 171 -30.68 -8.69 6.61
C SER A 171 -30.09 -7.33 6.25
N PRO A 172 -30.88 -6.24 6.19
CA PRO A 172 -30.35 -4.91 5.95
C PRO A 172 -29.51 -4.45 7.14
N HIS A 173 -28.35 -3.88 6.85
CA HIS A 173 -27.49 -3.20 7.80
C HIS A 173 -27.46 -1.71 7.46
N TYR A 174 -27.85 -0.86 8.41
CA TYR A 174 -27.97 0.59 8.17
C TYR A 174 -26.72 1.31 8.64
N ILE A 175 -26.08 2.05 7.74
CA ILE A 175 -24.93 2.92 8.05
C ILE A 175 -25.22 4.27 7.37
N LEU A 176 -25.26 5.36 8.13
CA LEU A 176 -25.50 6.72 7.63
C LEU A 176 -26.73 6.83 6.72
N ASN A 177 -27.85 6.21 7.11
CA ASN A 177 -29.11 6.11 6.35
C ASN A 177 -29.05 5.31 5.03
N THR A 178 -27.90 4.72 4.70
CA THR A 178 -27.75 3.81 3.56
C THR A 178 -28.01 2.37 3.99
N ARG A 179 -28.71 1.61 3.13
CA ARG A 179 -29.05 0.20 3.35
C ARG A 179 -28.00 -0.70 2.72
N PHE A 180 -27.19 -1.33 3.54
CA PHE A 180 -26.17 -2.28 3.09
C PHE A 180 -26.61 -3.73 3.27
N ARG A 181 -26.14 -4.60 2.38
CA ARG A 181 -26.31 -6.05 2.48
C ARG A 181 -25.02 -6.69 3.00
N LYS A 182 -25.09 -7.30 4.18
CA LYS A 182 -23.95 -8.03 4.75
C LYS A 182 -23.66 -9.31 3.94
N PRO A 183 -22.47 -9.47 3.34
CA PRO A 183 -22.11 -10.68 2.62
C PRO A 183 -21.84 -11.85 3.57
N TYR A 184 -21.96 -13.07 3.07
CA TYR A 184 -21.91 -14.27 3.90
C TYR A 184 -20.56 -14.44 4.60
N ASN A 185 -19.44 -14.09 3.96
CA ASN A 185 -18.10 -14.24 4.55
C ASN A 185 -17.84 -13.30 5.71
N VAL A 186 -18.60 -12.21 5.83
CA VAL A 186 -18.35 -11.14 6.78
C VAL A 186 -19.07 -11.40 8.09
N ASP A 187 -18.30 -11.39 9.17
CA ASP A 187 -18.80 -11.55 10.53
C ASP A 187 -19.41 -10.24 11.01
N SER A 188 -18.58 -9.19 11.06
CA SER A 188 -18.98 -7.83 11.43
C SER A 188 -18.35 -6.75 10.52
N TYR A 189 -19.08 -5.65 10.38
CA TYR A 189 -18.64 -4.42 9.73
C TYR A 189 -19.18 -3.27 10.57
N ASP A 190 -18.35 -2.81 11.51
CA ASP A 190 -18.77 -1.92 12.58
C ASP A 190 -18.29 -0.49 12.29
N PRO A 191 -19.20 0.45 11.97
CA PRO A 191 -18.81 1.84 11.73
C PRO A 191 -18.25 2.45 13.01
N GLN A 192 -17.23 3.29 12.86
CA GLN A 192 -16.64 4.06 13.96
C GLN A 192 -17.17 5.49 13.91
N THR A 193 -17.42 6.05 15.10
CA THR A 193 -17.77 7.48 15.21
C THR A 193 -16.56 8.33 14.85
N GLN A 194 -16.78 9.37 14.03
CA GLN A 194 -15.78 10.32 13.54
C GLN A 194 -14.66 10.59 14.56
N GLY A 195 -13.43 10.24 14.19
CA GLY A 195 -12.24 10.60 14.95
C GLY A 195 -12.01 12.11 14.93
N LYS A 196 -11.22 12.61 15.89
CA LYS A 196 -10.72 13.99 15.82
C LYS A 196 -9.60 14.05 14.79
N TYR A 197 -9.58 15.09 13.94
CA TYR A 197 -8.49 15.39 13.01
C TYR A 197 -7.25 15.89 13.76
N GLU A 198 -6.64 15.02 14.58
CA GLU A 198 -5.44 15.32 15.33
C GLU A 198 -4.23 14.84 14.54
N PHE A 199 -3.20 15.70 14.46
CA PHE A 199 -1.95 15.38 13.79
C PHE A 199 -0.89 14.99 14.83
N ALA A 200 -0.40 13.76 14.72
CA ALA A 200 0.83 13.35 15.37
C ALA A 200 2.01 13.95 14.60
N LEU A 201 2.81 14.76 15.30
CA LEU A 201 3.98 15.44 14.73
C LEU A 201 5.26 14.83 15.27
N THR A 202 6.14 14.39 14.36
CA THR A 202 7.46 13.81 14.66
C THR A 202 8.56 14.60 13.98
N GLU A 203 9.66 14.78 14.72
CA GLU A 203 10.82 15.57 14.31
C GLU A 203 11.96 14.63 13.91
N TYR A 204 12.66 14.94 12.82
CA TYR A 204 13.86 14.22 12.40
C TYR A 204 14.97 15.19 12.02
N GLU A 205 16.16 14.97 12.58
CA GLU A 205 17.32 15.82 12.33
C GLU A 205 18.03 15.49 11.01
N SER A 206 17.86 14.27 10.50
CA SER A 206 18.50 13.79 9.29
C SER A 206 17.55 13.00 8.39
N TYR A 207 17.88 12.92 7.11
CA TYR A 207 17.15 12.07 6.16
C TYR A 207 17.23 10.59 6.55
N SER A 208 18.34 10.13 7.11
CA SER A 208 18.49 8.72 7.53
C SER A 208 17.48 8.34 8.61
N ASP A 209 17.26 9.21 9.60
CA ASP A 209 16.30 8.96 10.68
C ASP A 209 14.85 8.99 10.17
N PHE A 210 14.58 9.88 9.21
CA PHE A 210 13.30 9.96 8.52
C PHE A 210 13.04 8.72 7.65
N GLU A 211 14.01 8.29 6.84
CA GLU A 211 13.90 7.13 5.94
C GLU A 211 13.62 5.86 6.74
N HIS A 212 14.37 5.62 7.81
CA HIS A 212 14.19 4.46 8.67
C HIS A 212 12.78 4.40 9.27
N ASN A 213 12.25 5.50 9.81
CA ASN A 213 10.99 5.52 10.56
C ASN A 213 9.73 5.72 9.70
N VAL A 214 9.85 6.38 8.54
CA VAL A 214 8.69 6.71 7.70
C VAL A 214 8.60 5.78 6.49
N THR A 215 9.73 5.34 5.95
CA THR A 215 9.74 4.53 4.70
C THR A 215 10.15 3.09 4.92
N GLU A 216 11.23 2.81 5.66
CA GLU A 216 11.79 1.45 5.75
C GLU A 216 10.98 0.58 6.71
N THR A 217 10.79 1.02 7.95
CA THR A 217 9.99 0.31 8.97
C THR A 217 8.54 0.11 8.56
N ARG A 218 7.95 1.03 7.79
CA ARG A 218 6.59 0.89 7.25
C ARG A 218 6.52 -0.02 6.03
N ALA A 219 7.58 -0.11 5.23
CA ALA A 219 7.63 -1.02 4.09
C ALA A 219 7.96 -2.46 4.52
N SER A 220 8.70 -2.65 5.62
CA SER A 220 9.15 -3.97 6.07
C SER A 220 8.16 -4.65 7.03
N VAL A 221 7.21 -5.41 6.50
CA VAL A 221 6.55 -6.46 7.29
C VAL A 221 7.42 -7.72 7.19
N SER A 222 8.52 -7.76 7.95
CA SER A 222 9.57 -8.79 7.82
C SER A 222 9.58 -9.83 8.94
N SER A 223 8.82 -9.64 10.03
CA SER A 223 8.77 -10.58 11.15
C SER A 223 7.70 -11.65 10.94
N PHE A 224 7.97 -12.60 10.06
CA PHE A 224 7.13 -13.79 9.88
C PHE A 224 7.42 -14.83 10.96
N GLY A 225 6.39 -15.34 11.64
CA GLY A 225 6.49 -16.54 12.45
C GLY A 225 6.60 -17.81 11.61
N PHE A 226 6.73 -18.97 12.26
CA PHE A 226 6.75 -20.26 11.57
C PHE A 226 5.49 -20.45 10.70
N GLY A 227 5.70 -20.81 9.43
CA GLY A 227 4.61 -20.95 8.44
C GLY A 227 4.05 -19.61 7.96
N PHE A 228 4.87 -18.56 7.91
CA PHE A 228 4.51 -17.21 7.44
C PHE A 228 3.42 -16.49 8.24
N LYS A 229 3.09 -16.95 9.46
CA LYS A 229 2.04 -16.33 10.26
C LYS A 229 2.51 -15.04 10.91
N ILE A 230 1.72 -13.97 10.79
CA ILE A 230 1.94 -12.71 11.50
C ILE A 230 0.89 -12.59 12.62
N PRO A 231 1.30 -12.55 13.89
CA PRO A 231 0.35 -12.39 14.98
C PRO A 231 -0.13 -10.94 15.08
N GLY A 232 -1.44 -10.76 15.19
CA GLY A 232 -2.05 -9.47 15.50
C GLY A 232 -2.29 -8.54 14.31
N ILE A 233 -2.84 -7.37 14.62
CA ILE A 233 -3.12 -6.30 13.64
C ILE A 233 -1.86 -5.45 13.50
N PHE A 234 -1.44 -5.19 12.26
CA PHE A 234 -0.32 -4.30 11.93
C PHE A 234 -0.74 -3.25 10.89
N GLU A 235 0.02 -2.16 10.79
CA GLU A 235 -0.22 -1.16 9.74
C GLU A 235 0.16 -1.71 8.38
N LEU A 236 -0.75 -1.62 7.41
CA LEU A 236 -0.42 -1.93 6.04
C LEU A 236 0.44 -0.79 5.47
N GLY A 237 1.71 -1.08 5.21
CA GLY A 237 2.65 -0.16 4.59
C GLY A 237 2.12 0.38 3.26
N PHE A 238 2.50 1.61 2.91
CA PHE A 238 2.15 2.15 1.60
C PHE A 238 2.93 1.41 0.52
N ASN A 239 2.26 1.10 -0.59
CA ASN A 239 2.89 0.47 -1.73
C ASN A 239 3.88 1.45 -2.38
N THR A 240 5.18 1.20 -2.20
CA THR A 240 6.28 2.01 -2.75
C THR A 240 6.28 2.05 -4.28
N ALA A 241 5.64 1.07 -4.92
CA ALA A 241 5.48 1.02 -6.37
C ALA A 241 4.19 1.67 -6.89
N SER A 242 3.30 2.13 -6.00
CA SER A 242 2.16 2.96 -6.41
C SER A 242 2.65 4.32 -6.92
N GLY A 243 1.90 4.98 -7.81
CA GLY A 243 2.27 6.29 -8.36
C GLY A 243 2.57 7.33 -7.27
N ASN A 244 1.66 7.45 -6.29
CA ASN A 244 1.80 8.39 -5.18
C ASN A 244 2.97 8.01 -4.24
N GLY A 245 3.15 6.71 -3.93
CA GLY A 245 4.26 6.24 -3.12
C GLY A 245 5.62 6.47 -3.78
N LYS A 246 5.73 6.19 -5.08
CA LYS A 246 6.93 6.45 -5.88
C LYS A 246 7.24 7.94 -5.95
N GLN A 247 6.21 8.78 -6.12
CA GLN A 247 6.37 10.24 -6.12
C GLN A 247 6.85 10.74 -4.76
N PHE A 248 6.24 10.28 -3.66
CA PHE A 248 6.65 10.62 -2.30
C PHE A 248 8.14 10.30 -2.06
N ILE A 249 8.55 9.06 -2.32
CA ILE A 249 9.94 8.62 -2.16
C ILE A 249 10.88 9.43 -3.07
N SER A 250 10.50 9.65 -4.34
CA SER A 250 11.35 10.38 -5.28
C SER A 250 11.57 11.85 -4.90
N ARG A 251 10.60 12.47 -4.21
CA ARG A 251 10.70 13.86 -3.74
C ARG A 251 11.53 13.93 -2.47
N THR A 252 11.28 13.07 -1.49
CA THR A 252 12.01 13.07 -0.23
C THR A 252 13.49 12.66 -0.42
N LYS A 253 13.76 11.69 -1.30
CA LYS A 253 15.13 11.20 -1.55
C LYS A 253 16.07 12.25 -2.17
N ARG A 254 15.54 13.35 -2.73
CA ARG A 254 16.37 14.47 -3.21
C ARG A 254 17.16 15.15 -2.09
N PHE A 255 16.71 14.98 -0.85
CA PHE A 255 17.28 15.58 0.34
C PHE A 255 18.20 14.63 1.13
N SER A 256 18.56 13.48 0.55
CA SER A 256 19.45 12.51 1.21
C SER A 256 20.88 13.04 1.42
N HIS A 257 21.31 14.00 0.60
CA HIS A 257 22.64 14.60 0.64
C HIS A 257 22.63 16.08 1.06
N THR A 258 21.48 16.60 1.49
CA THR A 258 21.34 17.99 1.93
C THR A 258 21.34 18.08 3.46
N LYS A 259 21.75 19.23 4.01
CA LYS A 259 21.60 19.54 5.44
C LYS A 259 20.16 19.98 5.73
N SER A 260 19.23 19.07 5.52
CA SER A 260 17.81 19.31 5.72
C SER A 260 17.32 18.61 6.98
N THR A 261 16.37 19.25 7.67
CA THR A 261 15.63 18.70 8.80
C THR A 261 14.19 18.47 8.40
N PHE A 262 13.51 17.53 9.06
CA PHE A 262 12.19 17.08 8.64
C PHE A 262 11.20 17.16 9.80
N LEU A 263 10.03 17.73 9.52
CA LEU A 263 8.86 17.63 10.40
C LEU A 263 7.80 16.81 9.67
N HIS A 264 7.49 15.63 10.19
CA HIS A 264 6.47 14.75 9.66
C HIS A 264 5.19 14.88 10.49
N ALA A 265 4.08 15.10 9.81
CA ALA A 265 2.76 15.18 10.39
C ALA A 265 1.89 14.07 9.83
N ARG A 266 1.18 13.36 10.71
CA ARG A 266 0.29 12.27 10.35
C ARG A 266 -1.03 12.38 11.08
N SER A 267 -2.13 12.28 10.35
CA SER A 267 -3.48 12.14 10.91
C SER A 267 -4.14 10.87 10.38
N ASP A 268 -4.68 10.06 11.29
CA ASP A 268 -5.36 8.81 10.98
C ASP A 268 -6.86 8.97 11.27
N LEU A 269 -7.70 8.63 10.30
CA LEU A 269 -9.16 8.64 10.43
C LEU A 269 -9.69 7.21 10.29
N GLU A 270 -10.10 6.58 11.39
CA GLU A 270 -10.76 5.27 11.37
C GLU A 270 -12.27 5.45 11.16
N ILE A 271 -12.83 4.83 10.11
CA ILE A 271 -14.28 4.92 9.81
C ILE A 271 -15.05 3.62 10.03
N ALA A 272 -14.38 2.47 9.95
CA ALA A 272 -15.03 1.17 10.10
C ALA A 272 -14.03 0.08 10.47
N ARG A 273 -14.52 -0.92 11.20
CA ARG A 273 -13.78 -2.14 11.51
C ARG A 273 -14.43 -3.32 10.84
N TYR A 274 -13.62 -4.12 10.19
CA TYR A 274 -14.01 -5.29 9.44
C TYR A 274 -13.53 -6.56 10.14
N LYS A 275 -14.38 -7.57 10.18
CA LYS A 275 -14.03 -8.91 10.66
C LYS A 275 -14.59 -10.00 9.75
N LEU A 276 -13.72 -10.90 9.35
CA LEU A 276 -14.05 -12.10 8.58
C LEU A 276 -14.55 -13.21 9.52
N LYS A 277 -15.47 -14.04 9.02
CA LYS A 277 -15.87 -15.25 9.73
C LYS A 277 -14.66 -16.18 9.98
N PRO A 278 -14.63 -16.90 11.10
CA PRO A 278 -13.48 -17.73 11.45
C PRO A 278 -13.31 -18.96 10.57
N ARG A 279 -14.41 -19.51 10.02
CA ARG A 279 -14.44 -20.77 9.25
C ARG A 279 -15.61 -20.78 8.26
N SER A 280 -15.61 -21.79 7.39
CA SER A 280 -16.66 -22.06 6.41
C SER A 280 -16.89 -20.88 5.46
N LEU A 281 -15.78 -20.33 4.97
CA LEU A 281 -15.73 -19.21 4.04
C LEU A 281 -16.06 -19.66 2.62
N MET A 282 -16.70 -18.78 1.86
CA MET A 282 -16.90 -18.94 0.43
C MET A 282 -15.70 -18.38 -0.32
N LEU A 283 -14.96 -19.26 -1.00
CA LEU A 283 -13.84 -18.87 -1.85
C LEU A 283 -14.35 -18.24 -3.15
N HIS A 284 -13.57 -17.29 -3.68
CA HIS A 284 -13.81 -16.77 -5.01
C HIS A 284 -13.69 -17.89 -6.04
N TYR A 285 -14.56 -17.89 -7.06
CA TYR A 285 -14.62 -19.00 -8.02
C TYR A 285 -13.33 -19.15 -8.84
N GLU A 286 -12.68 -18.03 -9.23
CA GLU A 286 -11.41 -18.06 -9.96
C GLU A 286 -10.29 -18.67 -9.12
N PHE A 287 -10.18 -18.27 -7.84
CA PHE A 287 -9.23 -18.84 -6.91
C PHE A 287 -9.49 -20.34 -6.69
N LEU A 288 -10.76 -20.73 -6.51
CA LEU A 288 -11.14 -22.13 -6.37
C LEU A 288 -10.76 -22.97 -7.60
N GLN A 289 -11.00 -22.46 -8.81
CA GLN A 289 -10.61 -23.15 -10.05
C GLN A 289 -9.10 -23.29 -10.16
N ARG A 290 -8.34 -22.22 -9.85
CA ARG A 290 -6.88 -22.25 -9.86
C ARG A 290 -6.31 -23.23 -8.85
N VAL A 291 -6.84 -23.28 -7.63
CA VAL A 291 -6.44 -24.26 -6.61
C VAL A 291 -6.76 -25.69 -7.04
N LYS A 292 -7.92 -25.93 -7.66
CA LYS A 292 -8.27 -27.26 -8.21
C LYS A 292 -7.37 -27.68 -9.39
N ALA A 293 -6.80 -26.73 -10.11
CA ALA A 293 -5.89 -26.98 -11.23
C ALA A 293 -4.45 -27.28 -10.80
N LEU A 294 -4.10 -27.02 -9.53
CA LEU A 294 -2.75 -27.29 -9.03
C LEU A 294 -2.44 -28.79 -9.07
N PRO A 295 -1.19 -29.15 -9.43
CA PRO A 295 -0.75 -30.53 -9.36
C PRO A 295 -0.55 -30.98 -7.90
N LEU A 296 -0.73 -32.29 -7.69
CA LEU A 296 -0.45 -32.94 -6.41
C LEU A 296 1.05 -33.07 -6.17
N GLU A 297 1.81 -33.24 -7.25
CA GLU A 297 3.28 -33.25 -7.21
C GLU A 297 3.81 -31.81 -7.11
N TYR A 298 4.80 -31.61 -6.23
CA TYR A 298 5.35 -30.28 -6.00
C TYR A 298 5.98 -29.70 -7.28
N SER A 299 5.45 -28.58 -7.74
CA SER A 299 5.98 -27.84 -8.89
C SER A 299 6.04 -26.34 -8.57
N TYR A 300 7.23 -25.84 -8.26
CA TYR A 300 7.38 -24.45 -7.82
C TYR A 300 6.79 -23.43 -8.81
N GLY A 301 6.87 -23.67 -10.12
CA GLY A 301 6.29 -22.79 -11.14
C GLY A 301 4.78 -22.53 -10.97
N GLU A 302 3.97 -23.60 -10.77
CA GLU A 302 2.51 -23.46 -10.61
C GLU A 302 2.15 -22.79 -9.27
N TYR A 303 2.87 -23.12 -8.19
CA TYR A 303 2.64 -22.50 -6.88
C TYR A 303 3.09 -21.03 -6.87
N ARG A 304 4.18 -20.69 -7.57
CA ARG A 304 4.65 -19.31 -7.73
C ARG A 304 3.62 -18.45 -8.45
N ASP A 305 3.01 -18.96 -9.52
CA ASP A 305 1.97 -18.24 -10.26
C ASP A 305 0.73 -18.01 -9.38
N LEU A 306 0.35 -18.99 -8.55
CA LEU A 306 -0.71 -18.79 -7.56
C LEU A 306 -0.41 -17.60 -6.62
N PHE A 307 0.82 -17.51 -6.11
CA PHE A 307 1.23 -16.40 -5.24
C PHE A 307 1.33 -15.06 -5.97
N ARG A 308 1.70 -15.06 -7.26
CA ARG A 308 1.72 -13.85 -8.09
C ARG A 308 0.30 -13.35 -8.38
N ASP A 309 -0.61 -14.27 -8.65
CA ASP A 309 -1.97 -13.92 -9.07
C ASP A 309 -2.90 -13.61 -7.88
N PHE A 310 -2.69 -14.24 -6.72
CA PHE A 310 -3.59 -14.14 -5.56
C PHE A 310 -2.90 -13.73 -4.26
N GLY A 311 -1.60 -13.46 -4.28
CA GLY A 311 -0.86 -13.06 -3.08
C GLY A 311 -0.58 -14.23 -2.14
N THR A 312 -0.05 -13.90 -0.97
CA THR A 312 0.45 -14.87 0.01
C THR A 312 -0.46 -15.04 1.22
N HIS A 313 -1.29 -14.04 1.51
CA HIS A 313 -2.20 -14.03 2.65
C HIS A 313 -3.58 -13.47 2.25
N TYR A 314 -4.55 -13.59 3.14
CA TYR A 314 -5.84 -12.91 3.04
C TYR A 314 -6.19 -12.16 4.34
N ILE A 315 -7.13 -11.22 4.25
CA ILE A 315 -7.48 -10.33 5.35
C ILE A 315 -8.53 -10.98 6.26
N THR A 316 -8.22 -11.08 7.55
CA THR A 316 -9.13 -11.61 8.59
C THR A 316 -9.76 -10.50 9.43
N GLU A 317 -9.00 -9.47 9.78
CA GLU A 317 -9.48 -8.26 10.46
C GLU A 317 -8.87 -7.05 9.76
N ALA A 318 -9.62 -5.96 9.63
CA ALA A 318 -9.10 -4.72 9.05
C ALA A 318 -9.71 -3.47 9.68
N VAL A 319 -8.93 -2.41 9.67
CA VAL A 319 -9.37 -1.04 9.98
C VAL A 319 -9.42 -0.26 8.68
N LEU A 320 -10.63 0.16 8.32
CA LEU A 320 -10.90 1.00 7.16
C LEU A 320 -10.89 2.46 7.56
N GLY A 321 -10.33 3.31 6.72
CA GLY A 321 -10.09 4.69 7.08
C GLY A 321 -9.37 5.49 6.01
N GLY A 322 -8.76 6.57 6.47
CA GLY A 322 -7.87 7.39 5.69
C GLY A 322 -6.65 7.77 6.49
N VAL A 323 -5.54 8.00 5.80
CA VAL A 323 -4.32 8.55 6.39
C VAL A 323 -3.92 9.78 5.61
N TYR A 324 -3.82 10.90 6.30
CA TYR A 324 -3.32 12.15 5.76
C TYR A 324 -1.94 12.42 6.34
N GLU A 325 -0.91 12.42 5.49
CA GLU A 325 0.46 12.66 5.90
C GLU A 325 1.08 13.79 5.10
N TYR A 326 1.82 14.66 5.77
CA TYR A 326 2.71 15.59 5.10
C TYR A 326 4.06 15.67 5.81
N THR A 327 5.08 16.01 5.04
CA THR A 327 6.44 16.22 5.52
C THR A 327 6.92 17.58 5.05
N LEU A 328 7.28 18.44 6.01
CA LEU A 328 8.00 19.67 5.75
C LEU A 328 9.49 19.37 5.75
N VAL A 329 10.17 19.73 4.65
CA VAL A 329 11.62 19.65 4.52
C VAL A 329 12.17 21.06 4.68
N MET A 330 13.07 21.25 5.63
CA MET A 330 13.59 22.57 5.99
C MET A 330 15.10 22.60 5.89
N ASN A 331 15.64 23.66 5.31
CA ASN A 331 17.07 23.88 5.25
C ASN A 331 17.59 24.33 6.63
N LYS A 332 18.46 23.52 7.23
CA LYS A 332 18.94 23.75 8.60
C LYS A 332 19.66 25.10 8.74
N GLU A 333 20.49 25.46 7.77
CA GLU A 333 21.27 26.71 7.80
C GLU A 333 20.39 27.94 7.58
N ALA A 334 19.31 27.83 6.80
CA ALA A 334 18.35 28.92 6.62
C ALA A 334 17.47 29.11 7.85
N MET A 335 17.04 27.99 8.47
CA MET A 335 16.25 27.97 9.70
C MET A 335 17.02 28.61 10.86
N GLU A 336 18.28 28.22 11.05
CA GLU A 336 19.16 28.79 12.09
C GLU A 336 19.48 30.27 11.83
N ARG A 337 19.64 30.69 10.57
CA ARG A 337 19.83 32.11 10.22
C ARG A 337 18.60 32.97 10.49
N ALA A 338 17.41 32.38 10.42
CA ALA A 338 16.15 33.03 10.75
C ALA A 338 15.81 32.97 12.25
N ASP A 339 16.71 32.41 13.07
CA ASP A 339 16.53 32.20 14.52
C ASP A 339 15.30 31.35 14.87
N TYR A 340 15.01 30.35 14.02
CA TYR A 340 13.97 29.37 14.26
C TYR A 340 14.56 28.03 14.69
N SER A 341 13.87 27.33 15.59
CA SER A 341 14.15 25.94 15.93
C SER A 341 13.08 25.00 15.40
N LEU A 342 13.43 23.73 15.27
CA LEU A 342 12.49 22.68 14.83
C LEU A 342 11.30 22.53 15.81
N LYS A 343 11.53 22.84 17.09
CA LYS A 343 10.48 22.91 18.11
C LYS A 343 9.49 24.03 17.86
N ASP A 344 9.95 25.19 17.39
CA ASP A 344 9.07 26.31 17.03
C ASP A 344 8.18 25.95 15.85
N VAL A 345 8.75 25.29 14.84
CA VAL A 345 7.99 24.80 13.68
C VAL A 345 6.95 23.76 14.10
N ARG A 346 7.32 22.81 14.98
CA ARG A 346 6.37 21.84 15.52
C ARG A 346 5.24 22.50 16.30
N ALA A 347 5.56 23.41 17.21
CA ALA A 347 4.56 24.13 18.01
C ALA A 347 3.62 24.97 17.12
N CYS A 348 4.16 25.56 16.06
CA CYS A 348 3.39 26.27 15.05
C CYS A 348 2.47 25.33 14.28
N ALA A 349 3.00 24.21 13.77
CA ALA A 349 2.24 23.21 13.03
C ALA A 349 1.11 22.60 13.88
N GLN A 350 1.34 22.34 15.18
CA GLN A 350 0.30 21.85 16.10
C GLN A 350 -0.94 22.75 16.15
N ASN A 351 -0.76 24.06 16.00
CA ASN A 351 -1.84 25.05 16.10
C ASN A 351 -2.31 25.61 14.76
N GLY A 352 -1.48 25.52 13.71
CA GLY A 352 -1.80 26.01 12.36
C GLY A 352 -3.08 25.44 11.77
N PHE A 353 -3.45 24.21 12.15
CA PHE A 353 -4.70 23.55 11.72
C PHE A 353 -5.99 24.19 12.26
N ARG A 354 -5.92 24.95 13.37
CA ARG A 354 -7.09 25.64 13.94
C ARG A 354 -7.35 27.00 13.29
N ILE A 355 -6.49 27.43 12.38
CA ILE A 355 -6.50 28.78 11.80
C ILE A 355 -7.08 28.70 10.38
N GLY A 356 -8.39 28.42 10.29
CA GLY A 356 -9.14 28.44 9.03
C GLY A 356 -10.11 29.62 8.92
N ILE A 357 -10.65 30.11 10.03
CA ILE A 357 -11.66 31.18 10.03
C ILE A 357 -11.39 32.07 11.24
N GLY A 358 -11.28 33.38 11.00
CA GLY A 358 -10.82 34.37 11.97
C GLY A 358 -11.44 34.21 13.36
N ILE A 359 -10.60 33.92 14.35
CA ILE A 359 -10.79 34.19 15.78
C ILE A 359 -9.37 34.27 16.38
N GLU A 360 -9.18 35.26 17.25
CA GLU A 360 -7.99 35.51 18.04
C GLU A 360 -7.37 34.24 18.64
N VAL A 361 -6.06 34.14 18.45
CA VAL A 361 -5.17 33.04 18.79
C VAL A 361 -5.26 32.67 20.28
N VAL A 362 -5.85 31.52 20.60
CA VAL A 362 -5.82 30.95 21.96
C VAL A 362 -4.88 29.74 21.99
N TYR A 363 -3.68 29.89 22.56
CA TYR A 363 -3.33 29.36 23.89
C TYR A 363 -1.80 29.46 24.15
N VAL A 364 -1.48 30.26 25.17
CA VAL A 364 -0.17 30.54 25.80
C VAL A 364 0.42 29.29 26.52
N LYS A 365 0.18 28.07 26.04
CA LYS A 365 0.61 26.84 26.72
C LYS A 365 1.98 26.29 26.32
N LEU A 366 2.63 26.82 25.27
CA LEU A 366 3.84 26.21 24.69
C LEU A 366 5.06 27.13 24.58
N GLY A 367 5.00 28.38 25.04
CA GLY A 367 6.18 29.26 25.11
C GLY A 367 6.68 29.83 23.76
N VAL A 368 5.98 29.62 22.64
CA VAL A 368 6.31 30.21 21.33
C VAL A 368 5.42 31.43 21.07
N SER A 369 6.00 32.54 20.59
CA SER A 369 5.25 33.77 20.32
C SER A 369 4.39 33.66 19.05
N VAL A 370 3.28 34.41 19.01
CA VAL A 370 2.36 34.45 17.86
C VAL A 370 3.07 34.97 16.60
N ASP A 371 4.00 35.90 16.78
CA ASP A 371 4.76 36.51 15.68
C ASP A 371 5.74 35.52 15.03
N ILE A 372 6.39 34.67 15.83
CA ILE A 372 7.26 33.57 15.33
C ILE A 372 6.44 32.60 14.47
N CYS A 373 5.26 32.17 14.96
CA CYS A 373 4.39 31.28 14.21
C CYS A 373 3.89 31.91 12.89
N ARG A 374 3.54 33.19 12.90
CA ARG A 374 3.11 33.90 11.69
C ARG A 374 4.25 34.01 10.67
N GLY A 375 5.49 34.24 11.13
CA GLY A 375 6.69 34.22 10.30
C GLY A 375 6.91 32.86 9.62
N ILE A 376 6.85 31.78 10.40
CA ILE A 376 7.02 30.41 9.90
C ILE A 376 5.90 30.04 8.89
N LEU A 377 4.64 30.37 9.19
CA LEU A 377 3.52 30.10 8.27
C LEU A 377 3.67 30.84 6.94
N ASN A 378 4.13 32.10 6.98
CA ASN A 378 4.42 32.87 5.77
C ASN A 378 5.53 32.22 4.95
N GLU A 379 6.61 31.71 5.57
CA GLU A 379 7.67 31.00 4.87
C GLU A 379 7.20 29.69 4.22
N ILE A 380 6.27 28.97 4.86
CA ILE A 380 5.66 27.76 4.27
C ILE A 380 4.80 28.11 3.05
N GLY A 381 4.00 29.18 3.14
CA GLY A 381 3.21 29.69 2.01
C GLY A 381 4.07 30.22 0.85
N ASP A 382 5.21 30.84 1.17
CA ASP A 382 6.13 31.44 0.22
C ASP A 382 7.16 30.48 -0.38
N ARG A 383 7.11 29.18 -0.06
CA ARG A 383 8.12 28.15 -0.45
C ARG A 383 8.46 28.08 -1.95
N ASN A 384 7.60 28.60 -2.82
CA ASN A 384 7.84 28.66 -4.26
C ASN A 384 8.76 29.84 -4.67
N LYS A 385 9.13 30.71 -3.72
CA LYS A 385 10.07 31.83 -3.92
C LYS A 385 11.51 31.36 -3.63
N ARG A 386 12.50 31.95 -4.29
CA ARG A 386 13.93 31.61 -4.07
C ARG A 386 14.37 32.02 -2.65
N ASN A 387 15.11 31.14 -1.97
CA ASN A 387 15.76 31.33 -0.65
C ASN A 387 14.83 31.33 0.58
N THR A 388 13.81 30.48 0.62
CA THR A 388 13.00 30.25 1.82
C THR A 388 13.64 29.21 2.76
N MET A 389 13.26 29.23 4.05
CA MET A 389 13.64 28.19 5.02
C MET A 389 13.13 26.79 4.64
N VAL A 390 11.93 26.74 4.05
CA VAL A 390 11.25 25.51 3.65
C VAL A 390 11.71 25.13 2.25
N ASP A 391 12.38 23.99 2.13
CA ASP A 391 12.85 23.42 0.86
C ASP A 391 11.71 22.73 0.09
N ASP A 392 10.84 21.99 0.78
CA ASP A 392 9.70 21.30 0.16
C ASP A 392 8.57 20.98 1.15
N LEU A 393 7.35 20.84 0.62
CA LEU A 393 6.20 20.21 1.28
C LEU A 393 5.80 18.98 0.47
N VAL A 394 6.00 17.80 1.05
CA VAL A 394 5.66 16.51 0.43
C VAL A 394 4.45 15.92 1.13
N VAL A 395 3.37 15.71 0.40
CA VAL A 395 2.11 15.17 0.95
C VAL A 395 1.82 13.76 0.41
N LEU A 396 1.29 12.91 1.26
CA LEU A 396 0.84 11.55 0.96
C LEU A 396 -0.54 11.33 1.58
N VAL A 397 -1.55 11.17 0.74
CA VAL A 397 -2.94 10.93 1.19
C VAL A 397 -3.36 9.51 0.78
N ARG A 398 -3.91 8.76 1.73
CA ARG A 398 -4.53 7.44 1.54
C ARG A 398 -5.99 7.51 1.99
N GLY A 399 -6.90 6.95 1.19
CA GLY A 399 -8.35 7.05 1.41
C GLY A 399 -8.91 8.44 1.07
N GLY A 400 -10.14 8.47 0.56
CA GLY A 400 -10.84 9.72 0.22
C GLY A 400 -10.21 10.54 -0.92
N ALA A 401 -9.32 9.94 -1.72
CA ALA A 401 -8.63 10.67 -2.77
C ALA A 401 -9.56 10.98 -3.95
N SER A 402 -10.03 12.22 -4.03
CA SER A 402 -10.47 12.86 -5.27
C SER A 402 -9.29 13.65 -5.87
N GLU A 403 -9.27 13.88 -7.19
CA GLU A 403 -8.27 14.75 -7.84
C GLU A 403 -8.26 16.16 -7.20
N HIS A 404 -9.40 16.59 -6.67
CA HIS A 404 -9.55 17.88 -6.01
C HIS A 404 -8.78 17.94 -4.68
N ILE A 405 -9.01 16.96 -3.80
CA ILE A 405 -8.37 16.90 -2.48
C ILE A 405 -6.85 16.76 -2.63
N THR A 406 -6.37 15.93 -3.57
CA THR A 406 -4.93 15.77 -3.81
C THR A 406 -4.30 17.05 -4.35
N THR A 407 -4.99 17.78 -5.25
CA THR A 407 -4.48 19.04 -5.79
C THR A 407 -4.35 20.13 -4.71
N LEU A 408 -5.34 20.25 -3.82
CA LEU A 408 -5.31 21.22 -2.72
C LEU A 408 -4.25 20.85 -1.67
N ALA A 409 -4.17 19.56 -1.34
CA ALA A 409 -3.19 19.01 -0.40
C ALA A 409 -1.74 19.29 -0.83
N TYR A 410 -1.44 19.31 -2.13
CA TYR A 410 -0.09 19.62 -2.62
C TYR A 410 0.26 21.11 -2.70
N LYS A 411 -0.73 22.02 -2.60
CA LYS A 411 -0.48 23.46 -2.71
C LYS A 411 -0.24 24.09 -1.35
N GLU A 412 -1.08 23.81 -0.37
CA GLU A 412 -1.08 24.50 0.92
C GLU A 412 -1.01 23.52 2.10
N LEU A 413 -0.76 24.04 3.29
CA LEU A 413 -0.92 23.25 4.51
C LEU A 413 -2.39 22.86 4.71
N PRO A 414 -2.68 21.76 5.43
CA PRO A 414 -4.05 21.31 5.60
C PRO A 414 -4.85 22.31 6.44
N THR A 415 -6.00 22.76 5.91
CA THR A 415 -6.96 23.60 6.64
C THR A 415 -8.05 22.75 7.28
N ALA A 416 -8.77 23.30 8.26
CA ALA A 416 -9.90 22.60 8.89
C ALA A 416 -10.97 22.19 7.85
N ASP A 417 -11.28 23.07 6.91
CA ASP A 417 -12.26 22.82 5.85
C ASP A 417 -11.80 21.69 4.91
N LEU A 418 -10.52 21.70 4.50
CA LEU A 418 -9.95 20.64 3.67
C LEU A 418 -9.97 19.28 4.39
N MET A 419 -9.67 19.26 5.69
CA MET A 419 -9.70 18.04 6.49
C MET A 419 -11.12 17.49 6.67
N GLN A 420 -12.11 18.37 6.78
CA GLN A 420 -13.51 17.97 6.82
C GLN A 420 -13.95 17.37 5.47
N GLU A 421 -13.64 18.04 4.36
CA GLU A 421 -13.93 17.54 3.01
C GLU A 421 -13.23 16.20 2.75
N TRP A 422 -11.97 16.05 3.16
CA TRP A 422 -11.25 14.79 3.09
C TRP A 422 -11.92 13.70 3.94
N GLY A 423 -12.34 14.02 5.17
CA GLY A 423 -13.03 13.05 6.03
C GLY A 423 -14.34 12.55 5.44
N ASP A 424 -15.12 13.44 4.82
CA ASP A 424 -16.35 13.07 4.11
C ASP A 424 -16.03 12.17 2.90
N ALA A 425 -14.96 12.47 2.15
CA ALA A 425 -14.54 11.64 1.04
C ALA A 425 -14.04 10.25 1.49
N VAL A 426 -13.32 10.16 2.61
CA VAL A 426 -12.85 8.89 3.20
C VAL A 426 -14.04 8.00 3.57
N GLN A 427 -15.15 8.58 4.02
CA GLN A 427 -16.34 7.82 4.40
C GLN A 427 -16.88 6.96 3.23
N TYR A 428 -16.86 7.49 2.01
CA TYR A 428 -17.36 6.80 0.81
C TYR A 428 -16.27 5.99 0.07
N ASN A 429 -15.01 6.39 0.20
CA ASN A 429 -13.88 5.71 -0.43
C ASN A 429 -12.73 5.46 0.57
N PRO A 430 -12.95 4.60 1.56
CA PRO A 430 -11.92 4.30 2.55
C PRO A 430 -10.82 3.44 1.95
N ASP A 431 -9.62 3.58 2.50
CA ASP A 431 -8.51 2.68 2.28
C ASP A 431 -8.33 1.73 3.47
N ILE A 432 -7.57 0.66 3.25
CA ILE A 432 -7.26 -0.34 4.28
C ILE A 432 -5.98 0.10 5.00
N ILE A 433 -6.10 0.56 6.25
CA ILE A 433 -4.99 1.17 6.98
C ILE A 433 -4.26 0.16 7.85
N LYS A 434 -4.99 -0.69 8.57
CA LYS A 434 -4.43 -1.73 9.43
C LYS A 434 -5.08 -3.06 9.10
N ILE A 435 -4.31 -4.14 9.13
CA ILE A 435 -4.79 -5.49 8.80
C ILE A 435 -4.25 -6.53 9.76
N LYS A 436 -5.02 -7.60 9.91
CA LYS A 436 -4.58 -8.89 10.42
C LYS A 436 -4.75 -9.90 9.30
N VAL A 437 -3.71 -10.66 9.05
CA VAL A 437 -3.60 -11.56 7.91
C VAL A 437 -3.48 -13.00 8.35
N GLN A 438 -3.83 -13.93 7.46
CA GLN A 438 -3.75 -15.37 7.71
C GLN A 438 -3.25 -16.15 6.51
#